data_AF-A0A660VT42-F1
#
_entry.id   AF-A0A660VT42-F1
#
_cell.length_a   1.000
_cell.length_b   1.000
_cell.length_c   1.000
_cell.angle_alpha   90.00
_cell.angle_beta   90.00
_cell.angle_gamma   90.00
#
_symmetry.space_group_name_H-M   'P 1'
#
loop_
_entity.id
_entity.type
_entity.pdbx_description
1 polymer ?
#
loop_
_entity_poly.entity_id
_entity_poly.type
_entity_poly.pdbx_seq_one_letter_code
_entity_poly.pdbx_strand_id
1 'polypeptide(L)'
;MVYHAETSQKNVLSVLCVSDDLDAFGAIGVFRYAEIYLLRNTLIKELARKVLEDLERRYKNFCNLYSNLDAFTKKQKARYEFTRKFYQDLEKELNNMEYSRTIRFGAIGVLNVLITNIVEGEISMLDISDRVLKESNDHYVIEFFKQFKKEVEKVYSQGMR
;
A
#
# COMPACT_ATOMS: atom_id res chain seq x y z
N MET A 1 -31.01 -34.31 1.41
CA MET A 1 -29.59 -33.90 1.46
C MET A 1 -29.53 -32.49 0.90
N VAL A 2 -29.53 -31.50 1.77
CA VAL A 2 -29.58 -30.07 1.40
C VAL A 2 -28.14 -29.62 1.19
N TYR A 3 -27.85 -29.03 0.03
CA TYR A 3 -26.50 -28.61 -0.36
C TYR A 3 -25.93 -27.54 0.58
N HIS A 4 -24.67 -27.73 0.99
CA HIS A 4 -23.81 -26.82 1.77
C HIS A 4 -23.39 -25.54 0.98
N ALA A 5 -24.32 -24.85 0.32
CA ALA A 5 -24.01 -23.66 -0.48
C ALA A 5 -23.66 -22.44 0.41
N GLU A 6 -24.39 -22.23 1.51
CA GLU A 6 -24.20 -21.05 2.38
C GLU A 6 -22.88 -21.07 3.16
N THR A 7 -22.40 -22.26 3.54
CA THR A 7 -21.13 -22.42 4.27
C THR A 7 -19.92 -22.18 3.35
N SER A 8 -20.03 -22.59 2.08
CA SER A 8 -18.98 -22.40 1.06
C SER A 8 -18.84 -20.92 0.67
N GLN A 9 -19.96 -20.22 0.46
CA GLN A 9 -19.95 -18.81 0.04
C GLN A 9 -19.41 -17.87 1.14
N LYS A 10 -19.74 -18.13 2.41
CA LYS A 10 -19.16 -17.40 3.56
C LYS A 10 -17.65 -17.60 3.69
N ASN A 11 -17.14 -18.78 3.33
CA ASN A 11 -15.70 -19.09 3.36
C ASN A 11 -14.94 -18.44 2.20
N VAL A 12 -15.53 -18.35 1.00
CA VAL A 12 -14.89 -17.63 -0.12
C VAL A 12 -14.87 -16.13 0.15
N LEU A 13 -15.97 -15.58 0.65
CA LEU A 13 -16.07 -14.15 0.96
C LEU A 13 -15.06 -13.74 2.04
N SER A 14 -14.89 -14.55 3.09
CA SER A 14 -13.90 -14.25 4.14
C SER A 14 -12.47 -14.28 3.60
N VAL A 15 -12.13 -15.25 2.75
CA VAL A 15 -10.81 -15.31 2.09
C VAL A 15 -10.58 -14.10 1.20
N LEU A 16 -11.58 -13.66 0.43
CA LEU A 16 -11.50 -12.46 -0.41
C LEU A 16 -11.32 -11.19 0.42
N CYS A 17 -12.12 -10.98 1.46
CA CYS A 17 -12.00 -9.82 2.34
C CYS A 17 -10.61 -9.74 2.97
N VAL A 18 -10.08 -10.89 3.41
CA VAL A 18 -8.77 -10.95 4.04
C VAL A 18 -7.67 -10.71 3.02
N SER A 19 -7.81 -11.22 1.80
CA SER A 19 -6.85 -10.94 0.72
C SER A 19 -6.79 -9.44 0.42
N ASP A 20 -7.94 -8.76 0.36
CA ASP A 20 -8.00 -7.30 0.17
C ASP A 20 -7.36 -6.52 1.34
N ASP A 21 -7.57 -6.96 2.59
CA ASP A 21 -6.91 -6.38 3.76
C ASP A 21 -5.39 -6.59 3.74
N LEU A 22 -4.91 -7.74 3.25
CA LEU A 22 -3.48 -8.02 3.13
C LEU A 22 -2.80 -7.22 2.01
N ASP A 23 -3.53 -6.86 0.96
CA ASP A 23 -3.06 -5.99 -0.11
C ASP A 23 -3.00 -4.51 0.33
N ALA A 24 -3.73 -4.14 1.39
CA ALA A 24 -3.64 -2.83 2.02
C ALA A 24 -2.35 -2.61 2.83
N PHE A 25 -1.55 -3.65 3.05
CA PHE A 25 -0.31 -3.58 3.85
C PHE A 25 0.97 -3.60 3.00
N GLY A 26 2.05 -3.04 3.53
CA GLY A 26 3.36 -2.97 2.88
C GLY A 26 3.47 -1.82 1.87
N ALA A 27 4.50 -1.87 1.05
CA ALA A 27 4.75 -0.89 0.00
C ALA A 27 3.70 -0.97 -1.11
N ILE A 28 3.22 -2.17 -1.45
CA ILE A 28 2.08 -2.34 -2.36
C ILE A 28 0.83 -1.67 -1.78
N GLY A 29 0.59 -1.81 -0.48
CA GLY A 29 -0.50 -1.12 0.21
C GLY A 29 -0.46 0.39 0.05
N VAL A 30 0.72 1.00 0.12
CA VAL A 30 0.90 2.44 -0.14
C VAL A 30 0.48 2.80 -1.56
N PHE A 31 0.92 2.04 -2.57
CA PHE A 31 0.51 2.25 -3.95
C PHE A 31 -1.00 2.11 -4.12
N ARG A 32 -1.60 1.02 -3.59
CA ARG A 32 -3.04 0.74 -3.68
C ARG A 32 -3.88 1.85 -3.06
N TYR A 33 -3.50 2.34 -1.89
CA TYR A 33 -4.20 3.43 -1.24
C TYR A 33 -4.08 4.75 -2.02
N ALA A 34 -2.88 5.09 -2.50
CA ALA A 34 -2.70 6.25 -3.36
C ALA A 34 -3.60 6.14 -4.60
N GLU A 35 -3.55 5.03 -5.32
CA GLU A 35 -4.36 4.76 -6.51
C GLU A 35 -5.87 4.92 -6.22
N ILE A 36 -6.42 4.19 -5.24
CA ILE A 36 -7.85 4.21 -4.94
C ILE A 36 -8.33 5.62 -4.57
N TYR A 37 -7.62 6.32 -3.69
CA TYR A 37 -8.09 7.60 -3.18
C TYR A 37 -7.90 8.74 -4.19
N LEU A 38 -6.82 8.71 -4.96
CA LEU A 38 -6.56 9.70 -6.01
C LEU A 38 -7.56 9.53 -7.17
N LEU A 39 -7.85 8.31 -7.60
CA LEU A 39 -8.89 8.04 -8.61
C LEU A 39 -10.31 8.42 -8.13
N ARG A 40 -10.53 8.48 -6.82
CA ARG A 40 -11.77 8.99 -6.21
C ARG A 40 -11.77 10.51 -6.00
N ASN A 41 -10.82 11.24 -6.60
CA ASN A 41 -10.67 12.69 -6.46
C ASN A 41 -10.51 13.15 -5.00
N THR A 42 -9.88 12.34 -4.15
CA THR A 42 -9.54 12.76 -2.79
C THR A 42 -8.48 13.85 -2.85
N LEU A 43 -8.70 14.95 -2.13
CA LEU A 43 -7.69 16.01 -1.99
C LEU A 43 -6.42 15.44 -1.35
N ILE A 44 -5.25 15.79 -1.92
CA ILE A 44 -3.96 15.29 -1.44
C ILE A 44 -3.75 15.61 0.06
N LYS A 45 -4.20 16.77 0.53
CA LYS A 45 -4.16 17.17 1.94
C LYS A 45 -4.96 16.26 2.87
N GLU A 46 -5.97 15.56 2.36
CA GLU A 46 -6.81 14.64 3.14
C GLU A 46 -6.39 13.18 3.00
N LEU A 47 -5.54 12.87 2.02
CA LEU A 47 -5.18 11.51 1.64
C LEU A 47 -4.63 10.74 2.83
N ALA A 48 -3.60 11.29 3.49
CA ALA A 48 -2.91 10.59 4.56
C ALA A 48 -3.84 10.26 5.73
N ARG A 49 -4.61 11.24 6.22
CA ARG A 49 -5.56 11.06 7.32
C ARG A 49 -6.59 9.98 6.99
N LYS A 50 -7.22 10.05 5.81
CA LYS A 50 -8.25 9.08 5.41
C LYS A 50 -7.70 7.66 5.26
N VAL A 51 -6.47 7.52 4.76
CA VAL A 51 -5.82 6.22 4.64
C VAL A 51 -5.46 5.65 6.00
N LEU A 52 -4.93 6.46 6.93
CA LEU A 52 -4.60 6.00 8.29
C LEU A 52 -5.85 5.47 9.03
N GLU A 53 -6.98 6.15 8.90
CA GLU A 53 -8.27 5.68 9.47
C GLU A 53 -8.72 4.33 8.87
N ASP A 54 -8.61 4.17 7.55
CA ASP A 54 -8.98 2.93 6.87
C ASP A 54 -8.04 1.77 7.21
N LEU A 55 -6.74 2.04 7.21
CA LEU A 55 -5.67 1.08 7.49
C LEU A 55 -5.77 0.52 8.91
N GLU A 56 -6.01 1.37 9.91
CA GLU A 56 -6.21 0.94 11.30
C GLU A 56 -7.43 0.01 11.42
N ARG A 57 -8.54 0.36 10.76
CA ARG A 57 -9.74 -0.49 10.75
C ARG A 57 -9.45 -1.88 10.16
N ARG A 58 -8.75 -1.93 9.02
CA ARG A 58 -8.38 -3.19 8.37
C ARG A 58 -7.43 -4.02 9.24
N TYR A 59 -6.43 -3.41 9.86
CA TYR A 59 -5.49 -4.11 10.72
C TYR A 59 -6.16 -4.65 11.99
N LYS A 60 -7.11 -3.92 12.57
CA LYS A 60 -7.92 -4.41 13.69
C LYS A 60 -8.75 -5.64 13.29
N ASN A 61 -9.39 -5.60 12.12
CA ASN A 61 -10.14 -6.75 11.58
C ASN A 61 -9.23 -7.96 11.36
N PHE A 62 -8.06 -7.74 10.77
CA PHE A 62 -7.04 -8.76 10.58
C PHE A 62 -6.62 -9.40 11.93
N CYS A 63 -6.31 -8.60 12.94
CA CYS A 63 -5.92 -9.10 14.26
C CYS A 63 -7.03 -9.94 14.91
N ASN A 64 -8.29 -9.52 14.80
CA ASN A 64 -9.42 -10.25 15.36
C ASN A 64 -9.59 -11.65 14.74
N LEU A 65 -9.20 -11.82 13.48
CA LEU A 65 -9.35 -13.08 12.74
C LEU A 65 -8.12 -14.00 12.86
N TYR A 66 -6.92 -13.41 12.97
CA TYR A 66 -5.66 -14.14 12.79
C TYR A 66 -4.67 -14.02 13.95
N SER A 67 -5.06 -13.44 15.10
CA SER A 67 -4.17 -13.29 16.27
C SER A 67 -3.44 -14.56 16.68
N ASN A 68 -4.05 -15.73 16.46
CA ASN A 68 -3.53 -17.03 16.87
C ASN A 68 -2.47 -17.61 15.91
N LEU A 69 -2.17 -16.93 14.79
CA LEU A 69 -1.18 -17.36 13.79
C LEU A 69 0.10 -16.51 13.91
N ASP A 70 0.87 -16.73 14.97
CA ASP A 70 2.02 -15.91 15.39
C ASP A 70 2.96 -15.45 14.26
N ALA A 71 3.49 -16.38 13.46
CA ALA A 71 4.46 -16.04 12.41
C ALA A 71 3.82 -15.20 11.29
N PHE A 72 2.57 -15.51 10.94
CA PHE A 72 1.82 -14.80 9.91
C PHE A 72 1.47 -13.38 10.40
N THR A 73 0.94 -13.25 11.61
CA THR A 73 0.56 -11.97 12.22
C THR A 73 1.76 -11.06 12.42
N LYS A 74 2.92 -11.59 12.83
CA LYS A 74 4.17 -10.81 12.92
C LYS A 74 4.60 -10.23 11.57
N LYS A 75 4.50 -11.02 10.50
CA LYS A 75 4.82 -10.56 9.14
C LYS A 75 3.86 -9.48 8.66
N GLN A 76 2.56 -9.64 8.89
CA GLN A 76 1.57 -8.64 8.47
C GLN A 76 1.64 -7.37 9.32
N LYS A 77 1.97 -7.48 10.61
CA LYS A 77 2.26 -6.31 11.46
C LYS A 77 3.40 -5.46 10.88
N ALA A 78 4.49 -6.08 10.44
CA ALA A 78 5.59 -5.33 9.83
C ALA A 78 5.16 -4.60 8.54
N ARG A 79 4.32 -5.24 7.72
CA ARG A 79 3.76 -4.62 6.51
C ARG A 79 2.78 -3.48 6.85
N TYR A 80 1.92 -3.68 7.84
CA TYR A 80 1.00 -2.66 8.35
C TYR A 80 1.76 -1.43 8.86
N GLU A 81 2.78 -1.62 9.70
CA GLU A 81 3.58 -0.51 10.22
C GLU A 81 4.34 0.22 9.12
N PHE A 82 4.77 -0.47 8.06
CA PHE A 82 5.39 0.16 6.91
C PHE A 82 4.41 1.14 6.23
N THR A 83 3.20 0.69 5.89
CA THR A 83 2.17 1.54 5.27
C THR A 83 1.78 2.69 6.20
N ARG A 84 1.56 2.40 7.48
CA ARG A 84 1.20 3.39 8.50
C ARG A 84 2.27 4.45 8.65
N LYS A 85 3.54 4.06 8.77
CA LYS A 85 4.66 4.99 8.88
C LYS A 85 4.74 5.91 7.66
N PHE A 86 4.60 5.36 6.45
CA PHE A 86 4.60 6.17 5.24
C PHE A 86 3.54 7.27 5.28
N TYR A 87 2.29 6.92 5.60
CA TYR A 87 1.22 7.91 5.64
C TYR A 87 1.32 8.88 6.81
N GLN A 88 1.91 8.48 7.94
CA GLN A 88 2.23 9.42 9.02
C GLN A 88 3.32 10.42 8.62
N ASP A 89 4.35 9.98 7.91
CA ASP A 89 5.39 10.87 7.39
C ASP A 89 4.80 11.82 6.34
N LEU A 90 3.94 11.31 5.44
CA LEU A 90 3.22 12.12 4.45
C LEU A 90 2.32 13.17 5.11
N GLU A 91 1.54 12.81 6.14
CA GLU A 91 0.69 13.77 6.87
C GLU A 91 1.53 14.89 7.50
N LYS A 92 2.66 14.52 8.14
CA LYS A 92 3.57 15.51 8.72
C LYS A 92 4.14 16.45 7.67
N GLU A 93 4.61 15.92 6.54
CA GLU A 93 5.13 16.73 5.45
C GLU A 93 4.06 17.67 4.90
N LEU A 94 2.85 17.17 4.61
CA LEU A 94 1.74 17.99 4.09
C LEU A 94 1.25 19.08 5.07
N ASN A 95 1.44 18.88 6.37
CA ASN A 95 1.13 19.88 7.39
C ASN A 95 2.24 20.94 7.54
N ASN A 96 3.48 20.60 7.21
CA ASN A 96 4.65 21.46 7.42
C ASN A 96 5.06 22.25 6.16
N MET A 97 4.66 21.80 4.97
CA MET A 97 4.99 22.46 3.71
C MET A 97 3.82 22.45 2.73
N GLU A 98 3.78 23.45 1.85
CA GLU A 98 2.81 23.47 0.76
C GLU A 98 3.12 22.37 -0.24
N TYR A 99 2.09 21.58 -0.57
CA TYR A 99 2.21 20.52 -1.55
C TYR A 99 2.54 21.08 -2.94
N SER A 100 3.53 20.47 -3.60
CA SER A 100 3.85 20.74 -5.00
C SER A 100 4.22 19.45 -5.74
N ARG A 101 3.78 19.37 -7.01
CA ARG A 101 4.15 18.29 -7.95
C ARG A 101 5.64 18.27 -8.30
N THR A 102 6.43 19.28 -7.91
CA THR A 102 7.88 19.36 -8.18
C THR A 102 8.75 18.80 -7.06
N ILE A 103 8.19 18.47 -5.89
CA ILE A 103 8.94 17.88 -4.77
C ILE A 103 9.35 16.45 -5.12
N ARG A 104 10.61 16.10 -4.80
CA ARG A 104 11.26 14.83 -5.18
C ARG A 104 11.90 14.08 -4.01
N PHE A 105 11.68 14.52 -2.77
CA PHE A 105 12.25 13.92 -1.56
C PHE A 105 11.14 13.58 -0.55
N GLY A 106 11.45 12.70 0.40
CA GLY A 106 10.51 12.32 1.45
C GLY A 106 9.26 11.60 0.95
N ALA A 107 8.21 11.57 1.77
CA ALA A 107 6.96 10.88 1.46
C ALA A 107 6.19 11.57 0.32
N ILE A 108 6.23 12.90 0.22
CA ILE A 108 5.67 13.66 -0.91
C ILE A 108 6.42 13.30 -2.21
N GLY A 109 7.75 13.14 -2.16
CA GLY A 109 8.55 12.72 -3.31
C GLY A 109 8.10 11.37 -3.85
N VAL A 110 7.92 10.38 -2.96
CA VAL A 110 7.35 9.08 -3.31
C VAL A 110 5.95 9.24 -3.91
N LEU A 111 5.05 9.95 -3.23
CA LEU A 111 3.67 10.15 -3.71
C LEU A 111 3.65 10.78 -5.10
N ASN A 112 4.52 11.76 -5.38
CA ASN A 112 4.58 12.41 -6.68
C ASN A 112 4.96 11.45 -7.80
N VAL A 113 5.92 10.55 -7.55
CA VAL A 113 6.30 9.49 -8.47
C VAL A 113 5.12 8.54 -8.71
N LEU A 114 4.40 8.14 -7.65
CA LEU A 114 3.23 7.26 -7.77
C LEU A 114 2.10 7.92 -8.56
N ILE A 115 1.77 9.19 -8.28
CA ILE A 115 0.74 9.94 -9.01
C ILE A 115 1.06 9.99 -10.51
N THR A 116 2.32 10.27 -10.87
CA THR A 116 2.74 10.26 -12.29
C THR A 116 2.44 8.92 -12.94
N ASN A 117 2.74 7.81 -12.26
CA ASN A 117 2.41 6.46 -12.76
C ASN A 117 0.90 6.20 -12.88
N ILE A 118 0.12 6.57 -11.85
CA ILE A 118 -1.33 6.35 -11.79
C ILE A 118 -2.06 7.16 -12.86
N VAL A 119 -1.64 8.40 -13.09
CA VAL A 119 -2.28 9.33 -14.04
C VAL A 119 -1.83 9.06 -15.47
N GLU A 120 -0.54 8.79 -15.69
CA GLU A 120 0.03 8.64 -17.03
C GLU A 120 -0.03 7.19 -17.55
N GLY A 121 -0.30 6.19 -16.69
CA GLY A 121 -0.74 4.83 -17.09
C GLY A 121 0.24 3.97 -17.90
N GLU A 122 1.44 4.46 -18.20
CA GLU A 122 2.29 3.86 -19.26
C GLU A 122 3.44 2.97 -18.75
N ILE A 123 3.73 2.95 -17.45
CA ILE A 123 4.96 2.31 -16.92
C ILE A 123 4.59 1.25 -15.87
N SER A 124 5.16 0.05 -16.00
CA SER A 124 4.92 -1.01 -15.01
C SER A 124 5.47 -0.67 -13.62
N MET A 125 4.95 -1.31 -12.56
CA MET A 125 5.45 -1.12 -11.19
C MET A 125 6.94 -1.49 -11.01
N LEU A 126 7.45 -2.40 -11.85
CA LEU A 126 8.88 -2.77 -11.84
C LEU A 126 9.71 -1.69 -12.53
N ASP A 127 9.28 -1.22 -13.70
CA ASP A 127 9.99 -0.21 -14.47
C ASP A 127 10.08 1.13 -13.72
N ILE A 128 9.01 1.51 -13.00
CA ILE A 128 9.07 2.74 -12.18
C ILE A 128 10.07 2.61 -11.05
N SER A 129 10.17 1.43 -10.43
CA SER A 129 11.16 1.18 -9.39
C SER A 129 12.57 1.27 -9.94
N ASP A 130 12.83 0.64 -11.09
CA ASP A 130 14.15 0.68 -11.73
C ASP A 130 14.56 2.08 -12.16
N ARG A 131 13.61 2.87 -12.66
CA ARG A 131 13.84 4.29 -12.99
C ARG A 131 14.22 5.08 -11.73
N VAL A 132 13.42 4.99 -10.67
CA VAL A 132 13.67 5.76 -9.44
C VAL A 132 14.99 5.39 -8.78
N LEU A 133 15.34 4.10 -8.77
CA LEU A 133 16.59 3.62 -8.18
C LEU A 133 17.83 4.08 -8.95
N LYS A 134 17.70 4.48 -10.22
CA LYS A 134 18.78 5.06 -11.03
C LYS A 134 18.84 6.58 -10.93
N GLU A 135 17.70 7.24 -10.76
CA GLU A 135 17.58 8.70 -10.92
C GLU A 135 17.49 9.47 -9.59
N SER A 136 16.95 8.86 -8.53
CA SER A 136 16.79 9.53 -7.24
C SER A 136 18.09 9.54 -6.46
N ASN A 137 18.35 10.64 -5.76
CA ASN A 137 19.41 10.74 -4.74
C ASN A 137 18.83 10.83 -3.31
N ASP A 138 17.50 10.84 -3.17
CA ASP A 138 16.85 10.92 -1.87
C ASP A 138 16.75 9.54 -1.21
N HIS A 139 17.30 9.42 -0.02
CA HIS A 139 17.37 8.14 0.70
C HIS A 139 15.98 7.58 1.02
N TYR A 140 15.03 8.42 1.42
CA TYR A 140 13.67 7.99 1.75
C TYR A 140 12.98 7.39 0.51
N VAL A 141 13.04 8.10 -0.61
CA VAL A 141 12.50 7.65 -1.89
C VAL A 141 13.16 6.34 -2.36
N ILE A 142 14.50 6.27 -2.30
CA ILE A 142 15.23 5.06 -2.70
C ILE A 142 14.81 3.85 -1.86
N GLU A 143 14.79 3.98 -0.53
CA GLU A 143 14.44 2.86 0.35
C GLU A 143 12.99 2.41 0.17
N PHE A 144 12.06 3.35 -0.04
CA PHE A 144 10.69 3.00 -0.39
C PHE A 144 10.65 2.15 -1.68
N PHE A 145 11.29 2.60 -2.76
CA PHE A 145 11.22 1.90 -4.04
C PHE A 145 12.01 0.58 -4.06
N LYS A 146 13.05 0.42 -3.23
CA LYS A 146 13.68 -0.90 -2.98
C LYS A 146 12.68 -1.89 -2.37
N GLN A 147 11.95 -1.47 -1.34
CA GLN A 147 10.96 -2.32 -0.68
C GLN A 147 9.77 -2.60 -1.62
N PHE A 148 9.30 -1.60 -2.34
CA PHE A 148 8.25 -1.72 -3.34
C PHE A 148 8.60 -2.72 -4.43
N LYS A 149 9.78 -2.58 -5.05
CA LYS A 149 10.28 -3.53 -6.06
C LYS A 149 10.29 -4.96 -5.54
N LYS A 150 10.85 -5.18 -4.35
CA LYS A 150 10.93 -6.51 -3.71
C LYS A 150 9.55 -7.14 -3.48
N GLU A 151 8.56 -6.34 -3.06
CA GLU A 151 7.20 -6.83 -2.89
C GLU A 151 6.56 -7.19 -4.24
N VAL A 152 6.72 -6.33 -5.24
CA VAL A 152 6.17 -6.54 -6.59
C VAL A 152 6.78 -7.78 -7.26
N GLU A 153 8.10 -7.97 -7.22
CA GLU A 153 8.79 -9.17 -7.75
C GLU A 153 8.30 -10.46 -7.06
N LYS A 154 8.02 -10.38 -5.76
CA LYS A 154 7.48 -11.52 -5.01
C LYS A 154 6.08 -11.90 -5.49
N VAL A 155 5.23 -10.94 -5.82
CA VAL A 155 3.89 -11.20 -6.36
C VAL A 155 4.01 -11.85 -7.74
N TYR A 156 4.84 -11.30 -8.63
CA TYR A 156 5.03 -11.88 -9.97
C TYR A 156 5.62 -13.30 -9.95
N SER A 157 6.58 -13.58 -9.06
CA SER A 157 7.15 -14.92 -8.92
C SER A 157 6.20 -15.95 -8.29
N GLN A 158 5.17 -15.51 -7.57
CA GLN A 158 4.14 -16.37 -6.99
C GLN A 158 2.96 -16.63 -7.95
N GLY A 159 2.70 -15.74 -8.92
CA GLY A 159 1.66 -15.90 -9.93
C GLY A 159 2.03 -16.81 -11.12
N MET A 160 3.29 -17.23 -11.24
CA MET A 160 3.76 -18.17 -12.28
C MET A 160 3.91 -19.62 -11.78
N ARG A 161 3.27 -19.99 -10.66
CA ARG A 161 3.28 -21.35 -10.11
C ARG A 161 1.92 -21.99 -10.16
#